data_AF-A0A2R8Z790-F1
#
_entry.id   AF-A0A2R8Z790-F1
#
_cell.length_a   1.000
_cell.length_b   1.000
_cell.length_c   1.000
_cell.angle_alpha   90.00
_cell.angle_beta   90.00
_cell.angle_gamma   90.00
#
_symmetry.space_group_name_H-M   'P 1'
#
loop_
_entity.id
_entity.type
_entity.pdbx_description
1 polymer ?
#
loop_
_entity_poly.entity_id
_entity_poly.type
_entity_poly.pdbx_seq_one_letter_code
_entity_poly.pdbx_strand_id
1 'polypeptide(L)'
;MTSFEDADTEETVTCLQMTVYHPGHLQCGIFQSISFNREKLPSSEVVKFGRNSNICHYTFQDKQVSRVQFSLQLFKKFNSSVLSFEIKI
;
A
#
# COMPACT_ATOMS: atom_id res chain seq x y z
N MET A 1 -15.55 35.74 15.31
CA MET A 1 -15.94 34.34 15.50
C MET A 1 -15.96 33.72 14.12
N THR A 2 -15.02 32.82 13.81
CA THR A 2 -15.12 31.96 12.62
C THR A 2 -16.27 30.99 12.85
N SER A 3 -17.24 30.98 11.94
CA SER A 3 -18.41 30.11 12.07
C SER A 3 -17.98 28.65 11.85
N PHE A 4 -18.70 27.69 12.42
CA PHE A 4 -18.41 26.26 12.24
C PHE A 4 -18.56 25.80 10.77
N GLU A 5 -19.20 26.63 9.94
CA GLU A 5 -19.43 26.40 8.51
C GLU A 5 -18.21 26.78 7.65
N ASP A 6 -17.24 27.52 8.21
CA ASP A 6 -16.00 27.94 7.53
C ASP A 6 -14.80 27.02 7.85
N ALA A 7 -15.03 25.85 8.46
CA ALA A 7 -13.97 24.90 8.78
C ALA A 7 -13.64 24.02 7.57
N ASP A 8 -12.37 23.99 7.17
CA ASP A 8 -11.89 23.09 6.12
C ASP A 8 -12.17 21.63 6.48
N THR A 9 -13.02 20.95 5.70
CA THR A 9 -13.29 19.51 5.86
C THR A 9 -12.50 18.70 4.84
N GLU A 10 -11.66 17.77 5.31
CA GLU A 10 -10.97 16.83 4.44
C GLU A 10 -11.80 15.56 4.18
N GLU A 11 -11.72 15.03 2.96
CA GLU A 11 -12.35 13.76 2.62
C GLU A 11 -11.62 12.57 3.27
N THR A 12 -12.38 11.64 3.85
CA THR A 12 -11.82 10.38 4.37
C THR A 12 -11.37 9.49 3.23
N VAL A 13 -10.15 8.93 3.33
CA VAL A 13 -9.60 8.05 2.30
C VAL A 13 -9.67 6.57 2.70
N THR A 14 -9.83 5.69 1.72
CA THR A 14 -9.73 4.23 1.94
C THR A 14 -8.28 3.86 2.28
N CYS A 15 -8.08 3.12 3.37
CA CYS A 15 -6.76 2.69 3.82
C CYS A 15 -6.69 1.16 3.92
N LEU A 16 -5.68 0.54 3.30
CA LEU A 16 -5.38 -0.88 3.49
C LEU A 16 -4.34 -1.02 4.59
N GLN A 17 -4.75 -1.46 5.77
CA GLN A 17 -3.83 -1.78 6.85
C GLN A 17 -3.25 -3.17 6.64
N MET A 18 -1.92 -3.26 6.52
CA MET A 18 -1.20 -4.52 6.33
C MET A 18 -0.33 -4.81 7.55
N THR A 19 -0.50 -6.00 8.13
CA THR A 19 0.40 -6.52 9.17
C THR A 19 1.22 -7.64 8.54
N VAL A 20 2.55 -7.55 8.63
CA VAL A 20 3.46 -8.49 7.96
C VAL A 20 4.37 -9.18 8.98
N TYR A 21 4.72 -10.43 8.68
CA TYR A 21 5.65 -11.22 9.48
C TYR A 21 6.57 -12.02 8.55
N HIS A 22 7.83 -12.15 8.93
CA HIS A 22 8.78 -13.07 8.32
C HIS A 22 9.72 -13.62 9.41
N PRO A 23 10.06 -14.92 9.44
CA PRO A 23 10.92 -15.49 10.49
C PRO A 23 12.28 -14.78 10.63
N GLY A 24 12.89 -14.42 9.50
CA GLY A 24 14.15 -13.69 9.45
C GLY A 24 14.05 -12.16 9.50
N HIS A 25 12.91 -11.55 9.87
CA HIS A 25 12.76 -10.09 9.74
C HIS A 25 13.77 -9.28 10.60
N LEU A 26 14.13 -9.77 11.79
CA LEU A 26 15.13 -9.13 12.66
C LEU A 26 16.58 -9.34 12.21
N GLN A 27 16.86 -10.47 11.55
CA GLN A 27 18.24 -10.90 11.26
C GLN A 27 18.67 -10.55 9.83
N CYS A 28 17.75 -10.70 8.87
CA CYS A 28 18.05 -10.56 7.44
C CYS A 28 17.64 -9.20 6.87
N GLY A 29 17.02 -8.32 7.66
CA GLY A 29 16.64 -6.97 7.21
C GLY A 29 15.62 -6.98 6.07
N ILE A 30 14.77 -8.01 5.96
CA ILE A 30 13.89 -8.21 4.79
C ILE A 30 12.93 -7.03 4.57
N PHE A 31 12.50 -6.38 5.65
CA PHE A 31 11.62 -5.21 5.61
C PHE A 31 12.38 -3.86 5.74
N GLN A 32 13.71 -3.84 5.62
CA GLN A 32 14.49 -2.61 5.83
C GLN A 32 14.14 -1.47 4.87
N SER A 33 13.58 -1.79 3.70
CA SER A 33 13.17 -0.80 2.69
C SER A 33 11.70 -0.40 2.79
N ILE A 34 10.97 -0.90 3.79
CA ILE A 34 9.54 -0.59 3.98
C ILE A 34 9.39 0.52 5.02
N SER A 35 8.69 1.58 4.63
CA SER A 35 8.18 2.57 5.58
C SER A 35 6.95 1.99 6.28
N PHE A 36 6.94 2.01 7.61
CA PHE A 36 5.77 1.60 8.42
C PHE A 36 4.81 2.76 8.71
N ASN A 37 4.95 3.86 7.97
CA ASN A 37 4.03 4.99 8.04
C ASN A 37 2.88 4.81 7.05
N ARG A 38 1.80 5.58 7.21
CA ARG A 38 0.72 5.64 6.22
C ARG A 38 1.21 6.38 4.97
N GLU A 39 1.05 5.75 3.82
CA GLU A 39 1.34 6.36 2.52
C GLU A 39 0.04 6.57 1.73
N LYS A 40 -0.11 7.77 1.15
CA LYS A 40 -1.27 8.12 0.30
C LYS A 40 -0.86 8.00 -1.16
N LEU A 41 -1.54 7.14 -1.90
CA LEU A 41 -1.29 6.89 -3.32
C LEU A 41 -2.53 7.25 -4.16
N PRO A 42 -2.34 7.76 -5.40
CA PRO A 42 -3.44 7.99 -6.34
C PRO A 42 -4.14 6.69 -6.74
N SER A 43 -5.45 6.75 -6.98
CA SER A 43 -6.26 5.55 -7.29
C SER A 43 -5.93 4.91 -8.65
N SER A 44 -5.22 5.63 -9.53
CA SER A 44 -4.73 5.11 -10.81
C SER A 44 -3.51 4.20 -10.68
N GLU A 45 -2.87 4.18 -9.51
CA GLU A 45 -1.63 3.46 -9.28
C GLU A 45 -1.87 1.96 -8.99
N VAL A 46 -0.93 1.13 -9.46
CA VAL A 46 -0.91 -0.31 -9.17
C VAL A 46 0.26 -0.57 -8.24
N VAL A 47 -0.05 -0.84 -6.98
CA VAL A 47 0.94 -1.07 -5.92
C VAL A 47 1.61 -2.42 -6.16
N LYS A 48 2.93 -2.44 -6.24
CA LYS A 48 3.71 -3.65 -6.52
C LYS A 48 4.61 -4.01 -5.35
N PHE A 49 4.66 -5.30 -5.05
CA PHE A 49 5.49 -5.90 -3.99
C PHE A 49 6.48 -6.86 -4.64
N GLY A 50 7.74 -6.86 -4.25
CA GLY A 50 8.76 -7.73 -4.84
C GLY A 50 10.17 -7.33 -4.45
N ARG A 51 11.20 -7.91 -5.08
CA ARG A 51 12.61 -7.55 -4.78
C ARG A 51 13.20 -6.47 -5.70
N ASN A 52 12.50 -6.05 -6.75
CA ASN A 52 13.02 -5.06 -7.70
C ASN A 52 12.58 -3.64 -7.30
N SER A 53 13.50 -2.87 -6.72
CA SER A 53 13.29 -1.50 -6.25
C SER A 53 12.97 -0.48 -7.34
N ASN A 54 13.26 -0.79 -8.61
CA ASN A 54 12.98 0.14 -9.70
C ASN A 54 11.49 0.13 -10.12
N ILE A 55 10.73 -0.89 -9.69
CA ILE A 55 9.33 -1.09 -10.12
C ILE A 55 8.37 -1.39 -8.97
N CYS A 56 8.87 -1.87 -7.82
CA CYS A 56 8.04 -2.18 -6.66
C CYS A 56 7.98 -0.98 -5.72
N HIS A 57 6.79 -0.73 -5.19
CA HIS A 57 6.57 0.30 -4.17
C HIS A 57 7.12 -0.20 -2.84
N TYR A 58 6.80 -1.46 -2.51
CA TYR A 58 7.26 -2.11 -1.30
C TYR A 58 8.24 -3.22 -1.67
N THR A 59 9.51 -3.00 -1.33
CA THR A 59 10.59 -3.90 -1.71
C THR A 59 11.01 -4.79 -0.56
N PHE A 60 11.09 -6.10 -0.80
CA PHE A 60 11.62 -7.08 0.14
C PHE A 60 13.09 -7.39 -0.19
N GLN A 61 13.97 -7.31 0.81
CA GLN A 61 15.41 -7.56 0.65
C GLN A 61 15.73 -9.06 0.79
N ASP A 62 15.17 -9.85 -0.11
CA ASP A 62 15.31 -11.31 -0.14
C ASP A 62 15.47 -11.80 -1.59
N LYS A 63 16.42 -12.71 -1.81
CA LYS A 63 16.67 -13.34 -3.10
C LYS A 63 15.60 -14.36 -3.50
N GLN A 64 14.86 -14.91 -2.54
CA GLN A 64 13.77 -15.86 -2.78
C GLN A 64 12.50 -15.18 -3.32
N VAL A 65 12.39 -13.87 -3.15
CA VAL A 65 11.26 -13.08 -3.65
C VAL A 65 11.42 -12.84 -5.16
N SER A 66 10.33 -12.96 -5.91
CA SER A 66 10.30 -12.64 -7.33
C SER A 66 10.57 -11.14 -7.58
N ARG A 67 10.99 -10.78 -8.81
CA ARG A 67 11.21 -9.36 -9.18
C ARG A 67 9.96 -8.52 -8.87
N VAL A 68 8.79 -9.08 -9.16
CA VAL A 68 7.47 -8.70 -8.65
C VAL A 68 6.83 -9.98 -8.11
N GLN A 69 6.38 -9.97 -6.87
CA GLN A 69 5.76 -11.10 -6.18
C GLN A 69 4.23 -11.07 -6.32
N PHE A 70 3.65 -9.88 -6.19
CA PHE A 70 2.23 -9.62 -6.46
C PHE A 70 2.02 -8.12 -6.62
N SER A 71 0.84 -7.76 -7.10
CA SER A 71 0.38 -6.38 -7.20
C SER A 71 -1.05 -6.23 -6.66
N LEU A 72 -1.34 -5.04 -6.15
CA LEU A 72 -2.66 -4.62 -5.71
C LEU A 72 -3.14 -3.49 -6.61
N GLN A 73 -4.32 -3.68 -7.18
CA GLN A 73 -5.00 -2.68 -8.00
C GLN A 73 -6.30 -2.26 -7.33
N LEU A 74 -6.58 -0.96 -7.32
CA LEU A 74 -7.84 -0.42 -6.85
C LEU A 74 -8.92 -0.59 -7.92
N PHE A 75 -10.13 -0.93 -7.48
CA PHE A 75 -11.32 -0.95 -8.31
C PHE A 75 -12.55 -0.55 -7.49
N LYS A 76 -13.65 -0.23 -8.17
CA LYS A 76 -14.93 0.05 -7.55
C LYS A 76 -15.92 -1.02 -7.97
N LYS A 77 -16.47 -1.76 -7.01
CA LYS A 77 -17.55 -2.73 -7.28
C LYS A 77 -18.77 -1.99 -7.85
N PHE A 78 -19.52 -2.65 -8.72
CA PHE A 78 -20.81 -2.13 -9.16
C PHE A 78 -21.67 -1.78 -7.94
N ASN A 79 -22.28 -0.59 -7.96
CA ASN A 79 -23.13 -0.06 -6.88
C ASN A 79 -22.45 0.12 -5.51
N SER A 80 -21.12 0.09 -5.42
CA SER A 80 -20.38 0.47 -4.20
C SER A 80 -19.95 1.93 -4.27
N SER A 81 -19.96 2.67 -3.16
CA SER A 81 -19.34 4.00 -3.05
C SER A 81 -17.88 3.94 -2.57
N VAL A 82 -17.42 2.79 -2.07
CA VAL A 82 -16.09 2.58 -1.50
C VAL A 82 -15.19 1.79 -2.45
N LEU A 83 -13.88 2.10 -2.43
CA LEU A 83 -12.87 1.38 -3.20
C LEU A 83 -12.62 -0.03 -2.65
N SER A 84 -12.26 -0.95 -3.54
CA SER A 84 -11.89 -2.33 -3.26
C SER A 84 -10.52 -2.62 -3.87
N PHE A 85 -9.85 -3.66 -3.36
CA PHE A 85 -8.53 -4.09 -3.83
C PHE A 85 -8.63 -5.44 -4.54
N GLU A 86 -7.98 -5.55 -5.70
CA GLU A 86 -7.76 -6.80 -6.43
C GLU A 86 -6.28 -7.18 -6.32
N ILE A 87 -6.01 -8.44 -5.99
CA ILE A 87 -4.65 -9.00 -5.97
C ILE A 87 -4.36 -9.75 -7.27
N LYS A 88 -3.19 -9.49 -7.87
CA LYS A 88 -2.66 -10.21 -9.03
C LYS A 88 -1.29 -10.78 -8.69
N ILE A 89 -1.13 -12.09 -8.83
CA ILE A 89 0.10 -12.86 -8.55
C ILE A 89 0.86 -13.07 -9.86
#